data_AF-A0A212CFF0-F1
#
_entry.id   AF-A0A212CFF0-F1
#
_cell.length_a   1.000
_cell.length_b   1.000
_cell.length_c   1.000
_cell.angle_alpha   90.00
_cell.angle_beta   90.00
_cell.angle_gamma   90.00
#
_symmetry.space_group_name_H-M   'P 1'
#
loop_
_entity.id
_entity.type
_entity.pdbx_description
1 polymer ?
#
loop_
_entity_poly.entity_id
_entity_poly.type
_entity_poly.pdbx_seq_one_letter_code
_entity_poly.pdbx_strand_id
1 'polypeptide(L)'
;MGALFLVHKLNSSSPPLFCVSEQEENFEFIIVSLTGQTWHFEATTYEERDAWVQAIESQILASLQSCESSKNKSRLTSQSEAMALQSIRNIRGNSHCVDCETQNPNWASLNLGALMCIECSGIHRNLGTHLSRVRSLDLDDWPIELIKVMSSIGNELANSVWEESTQGRTKPSLDSTR
;
A
#
# COMPACT_ATOMS: atom_id res chain seq x y z
N MET A 1 -6.73 8.15 8.75
CA MET A 1 -7.44 9.07 9.65
C MET A 1 -7.54 8.39 11.01
N GLY A 2 -6.80 8.84 12.01
CA GLY A 2 -6.96 8.36 13.40
C GLY A 2 -7.70 9.44 14.17
N ALA A 3 -8.87 9.13 14.71
CA ALA A 3 -9.63 10.07 15.51
C ALA A 3 -8.93 10.22 16.86
N LEU A 4 -8.31 11.38 17.09
CA LEU A 4 -7.89 11.82 18.41
C LEU A 4 -9.17 12.30 19.12
N PHE A 5 -9.61 11.59 20.15
CA PHE A 5 -10.73 12.04 20.97
C PHE A 5 -10.19 12.64 22.26
N LEU A 6 -10.69 13.82 22.61
CA LEU A 6 -10.39 14.46 23.90
C LEU A 6 -11.54 14.16 24.85
N VAL A 7 -11.23 13.56 26.00
CA VAL A 7 -12.20 13.34 27.07
C VAL A 7 -12.05 14.45 28.11
N HIS A 8 -13.08 15.27 28.28
CA HIS A 8 -13.11 16.30 29.32
C HIS A 8 -13.97 15.80 30.49
N LYS A 9 -13.39 15.76 31.69
CA LYS A 9 -14.13 15.66 32.95
C LYS A 9 -14.65 17.06 33.31
N LEU A 10 -15.96 17.22 33.37
CA LEU A 10 -16.56 18.45 33.90
C LEU A 10 -16.58 18.32 35.43
N ASN A 11 -15.90 19.23 36.12
CA ASN A 11 -16.01 19.37 37.57
C ASN A 11 -16.93 20.56 37.84
N SER A 12 -18.08 20.33 38.49
CA SER A 12 -18.97 21.42 38.88
C SER A 12 -18.31 22.24 40.00
N SER A 13 -17.93 23.48 39.71
CA SER A 13 -17.55 24.46 40.72
C SER A 13 -18.81 25.05 41.38
N SER A 14 -18.93 25.00 42.70
CA SER A 14 -20.07 25.51 43.49
C SER A 14 -19.69 26.77 44.32
N PRO A 15 -20.62 27.50 44.99
CA PRO A 15 -21.69 28.38 44.45
C PRO A 15 -21.75 29.78 45.16
N PRO A 16 -22.82 30.60 44.99
CA PRO A 16 -23.49 31.05 46.21
C PRO A 16 -25.04 30.98 46.20
N LEU A 17 -25.54 30.51 47.35
CA LEU A 17 -26.81 30.80 48.06
C LEU A 17 -28.18 30.36 47.50
N PHE A 18 -28.81 29.51 48.33
CA PHE A 18 -30.24 29.15 48.44
C PHE A 18 -30.87 28.25 47.36
N CYS A 19 -30.90 26.93 47.61
CA CYS A 19 -32.12 26.12 47.80
C CYS A 19 -31.69 24.67 48.11
N VAL A 20 -32.36 24.01 49.06
CA VAL A 20 -32.16 22.59 49.36
C VAL A 20 -32.94 21.79 48.30
N SER A 21 -32.24 21.30 47.29
CA SER A 21 -32.64 20.12 46.51
C SER A 21 -31.35 19.38 46.19
N GLU A 22 -31.35 18.07 46.42
CA GLU A 22 -30.25 17.13 46.21
C GLU A 22 -29.40 17.55 45.00
N GLN A 23 -28.16 18.00 45.25
CA GLN A 23 -27.18 18.18 44.18
C GLN A 23 -26.82 16.76 43.72
N GLU A 24 -27.56 16.24 42.76
CA GLU A 24 -27.13 15.09 41.96
C GLU A 24 -25.77 15.48 41.37
N GLU A 25 -24.70 14.90 41.92
CA GLU A 25 -23.37 14.99 41.33
C GLU A 25 -23.42 14.27 39.99
N ASN A 26 -23.75 14.99 38.92
CA ASN A 26 -23.77 14.43 37.58
C ASN A 26 -22.35 13.95 37.21
N PHE A 27 -22.16 12.63 37.12
CA PHE A 27 -20.90 12.02 36.72
C PHE A 27 -20.76 12.02 35.20
N GLU A 28 -20.78 13.22 34.61
CA GLU A 28 -20.79 13.43 33.16
C GLU A 28 -19.36 13.44 32.57
N PHE A 29 -19.23 12.94 31.34
CA PHE A 29 -18.05 13.15 30.50
C PHE A 29 -18.45 13.33 29.04
N ILE A 30 -17.60 14.02 28.28
CA ILE A 30 -17.82 14.26 26.85
C ILE A 30 -16.72 13.64 26.00
N ILE A 31 -17.11 13.13 24.84
CA ILE A 31 -16.19 12.69 23.78
C ILE A 31 -16.25 13.73 22.66
N VAL A 32 -15.10 14.29 22.30
CA VAL A 32 -14.99 15.26 21.18
C VAL A 32 -14.14 14.65 20.07
N SER A 33 -14.70 14.52 18.87
CA SER A 33 -13.96 14.10 17.67
C SER A 33 -13.14 15.24 17.07
N LEU A 34 -12.16 14.89 16.23
CA LEU A 34 -11.38 15.85 15.43
C LEU A 34 -12.23 16.69 14.47
N THR A 35 -13.44 16.23 14.10
CA THR A 35 -14.37 16.98 13.25
C THR A 35 -15.30 17.90 14.05
N GLY A 36 -15.11 17.99 15.36
CA GLY A 36 -15.91 18.83 16.25
C GLY A 36 -17.25 18.21 16.67
N GLN A 37 -17.52 16.96 16.31
CA GLN A 37 -18.70 16.24 16.79
C GLN A 37 -18.50 15.87 18.27
N THR A 38 -19.51 16.15 19.09
CA THR A 38 -19.51 15.93 20.53
C THR A 38 -20.58 14.90 20.93
N TRP A 39 -20.24 14.06 21.90
CA TRP A 39 -21.17 13.14 22.55
C TRP A 39 -21.08 13.30 24.06
N HIS A 40 -22.24 13.35 24.71
CA HIS A 40 -22.39 13.49 26.16
C HIS A 40 -22.77 12.15 26.77
N PHE A 41 -22.13 11.81 27.88
CA PHE A 41 -22.36 10.57 28.60
C PHE A 41 -22.47 10.84 30.08
N GLU A 42 -23.37 10.12 30.74
CA GLU A 42 -23.61 10.20 32.17
C GLU A 42 -23.41 8.80 32.78
N ALA A 43 -22.73 8.74 33.91
CA ALA A 43 -22.56 7.53 34.69
C ALA A 43 -23.31 7.64 36.01
N THR A 44 -23.61 6.49 36.63
CA THR A 44 -24.32 6.45 37.92
C THR A 44 -23.40 6.65 39.10
N THR A 45 -22.08 6.48 38.90
CA THR A 45 -21.04 6.61 39.93
C THR A 45 -19.75 7.18 39.34
N TYR A 46 -18.90 7.74 40.22
CA TYR A 46 -17.56 8.22 39.86
C TYR A 46 -16.69 7.08 39.32
N GLU A 47 -16.75 5.90 39.95
CA GLU A 47 -15.95 4.73 39.60
C GLU A 47 -16.32 4.21 38.20
N GLU A 48 -17.62 4.15 37.91
CA GLU A 48 -18.11 3.77 36.58
C GLU A 48 -17.63 4.75 35.50
N ARG A 49 -17.77 6.05 35.75
CA ARG A 49 -17.27 7.09 34.83
C ARG A 49 -15.80 6.89 34.52
N ASP A 50 -14.97 6.73 35.55
CA ASP A 50 -13.52 6.64 35.40
C ASP A 50 -13.11 5.33 34.68
N ALA A 51 -13.82 4.23 34.94
CA ALA A 51 -13.62 2.99 34.19
C ALA A 51 -13.95 3.15 32.70
N TRP A 52 -15.03 3.85 32.35
CA TRP A 52 -15.40 4.13 30.97
C TRP A 52 -14.37 5.01 30.26
N VAL A 53 -13.94 6.09 30.91
CA VAL A 53 -12.90 6.98 30.37
C VAL A 53 -11.62 6.21 30.09
N GLN A 54 -11.15 5.42 31.06
CA GLN A 54 -9.94 4.62 30.92
C GLN A 54 -10.04 3.59 29.79
N ALA A 55 -11.18 2.91 29.65
CA ALA A 55 -11.40 1.93 28.59
C ALA A 55 -11.35 2.59 27.20
N ILE A 56 -11.98 3.77 27.05
CA ILE A 56 -11.99 4.53 25.81
C ILE A 56 -10.58 5.02 25.46
N GLU A 57 -9.86 5.61 26.41
CA GLU A 57 -8.47 6.06 26.22
C GLU A 57 -7.55 4.89 25.81
N SER A 58 -7.67 3.75 26.50
CA SER A 58 -6.91 2.54 26.18
C SER A 58 -7.19 2.04 24.76
N GLN A 59 -8.46 2.05 24.34
CA GLN A 59 -8.84 1.60 23.00
C GLN A 59 -8.35 2.54 21.90
N ILE A 60 -8.34 3.85 22.16
CA ILE A 60 -7.77 4.85 21.25
C ILE A 60 -6.27 4.60 21.08
N LEU A 61 -5.53 4.44 22.19
CA LEU A 61 -4.09 4.19 22.15
C LEU A 61 -3.75 2.89 21.41
N ALA A 62 -4.47 1.80 21.68
CA ALA A 62 -4.28 0.53 20.99
C ALA A 62 -4.53 0.66 19.47
N SER A 63 -5.57 1.40 19.08
CA SER A 63 -5.90 1.65 17.67
C SER A 63 -4.82 2.48 16.96
N LEU A 64 -4.26 3.48 17.64
CA LEU A 64 -3.16 4.31 17.10
C LEU A 64 -1.87 3.49 16.91
N GLN A 65 -1.50 2.65 17.87
CA GLN A 65 -0.29 1.81 17.81
C GLN A 65 -0.39 0.71 16.74
N SER A 66 -1.57 0.09 16.57
CA SER A 66 -1.82 -0.90 15.51
C SER A 66 -1.61 -0.33 14.10
N CYS A 67 -1.94 0.96 13.91
CA CYS A 67 -1.71 1.66 12.66
C CYS A 67 -0.22 1.90 12.36
N GLU A 68 0.62 2.12 13.37
CA GLU A 68 2.07 2.29 13.21
C GLU A 68 2.77 0.97 12.83
N SER A 69 2.38 -0.13 13.47
CA SER A 69 2.90 -1.47 13.15
C SER A 69 2.58 -1.88 11.70
N SER A 70 1.38 -1.55 11.22
CA SER A 70 0.98 -1.80 9.82
C SER A 70 1.82 -1.01 8.82
N LYS A 71 2.16 0.26 9.11
CA LYS A 71 3.05 1.10 8.29
C LYS A 71 4.50 0.60 8.30
N ASN A 72 4.98 0.09 9.43
CA ASN A 72 6.33 -0.48 9.52
C ASN A 72 6.43 -1.80 8.74
N LYS A 73 5.39 -2.64 8.80
CA LYS A 73 5.29 -3.86 7.98
C LYS A 73 5.26 -3.54 6.50
N SER A 74 4.47 -2.55 6.06
CA SER A 74 4.41 -2.14 4.65
C SER A 74 5.72 -1.56 4.13
N ARG A 75 6.48 -0.83 4.98
CA ARG A 75 7.80 -0.30 4.64
C ARG A 75 8.86 -1.39 4.46
N LEU A 76 8.85 -2.40 5.34
CA LEU A 76 9.77 -3.53 5.23
C LEU A 76 9.46 -4.39 3.98
N THR A 77 8.17 -4.61 3.68
CA THR A 77 7.77 -5.31 2.45
C THR A 77 8.15 -4.51 1.21
N SER A 78 7.95 -3.19 1.18
CA SER A 78 8.33 -2.36 0.02
C SER A 78 9.85 -2.33 -0.22
N GLN A 79 10.67 -2.34 0.84
CA GLN A 79 12.11 -2.42 0.69
C GLN A 79 12.56 -3.78 0.12
N SER A 80 11.92 -4.86 0.57
CA SER A 80 12.20 -6.21 0.03
C SER A 80 11.77 -6.36 -1.43
N GLU A 81 10.66 -5.73 -1.81
CA GLU A 81 10.13 -5.72 -3.18
C GLU A 81 11.05 -4.93 -4.13
N ALA A 82 11.52 -3.75 -3.70
CA ALA A 82 12.47 -2.95 -4.49
C ALA A 82 13.77 -3.71 -4.79
N MET A 83 14.32 -4.43 -3.81
CA MET A 83 15.50 -5.29 -4.02
C MET A 83 15.21 -6.46 -4.96
N ALA A 84 14.03 -7.06 -4.88
CA ALA A 84 13.63 -8.16 -5.75
C ALA A 84 13.43 -7.70 -7.20
N LEU A 85 12.79 -6.55 -7.42
CA LEU A 85 12.66 -5.93 -8.75
C LEU A 85 14.01 -5.52 -9.33
N GLN A 86 14.94 -5.05 -8.49
CA GLN A 86 16.31 -4.81 -8.93
C GLN A 86 17.00 -6.11 -9.36
N SER A 87 16.74 -7.21 -8.67
CA SER A 87 17.27 -8.52 -9.04
C SER A 87 16.74 -8.97 -10.41
N ILE A 88 15.46 -8.72 -10.72
CA ILE A 88 14.89 -8.97 -12.05
C ILE A 88 15.61 -8.17 -13.13
N ARG A 89 15.89 -6.88 -12.90
CA ARG A 89 16.64 -6.03 -13.86
C ARG A 89 18.05 -6.54 -14.15
N ASN A 90 18.67 -7.23 -13.18
CA ASN A 90 20.03 -7.75 -13.28
C ASN A 90 20.11 -9.13 -13.97
N ILE A 91 18.98 -9.75 -14.31
CA ILE A 91 18.98 -11.03 -15.04
C ILE A 91 19.59 -10.83 -16.43
N ARG A 92 20.24 -11.86 -16.94
CA ARG A 92 20.93 -11.83 -18.23
C ARG A 92 19.96 -11.44 -19.37
N GLY A 93 20.36 -10.44 -20.14
CA GLY A 93 19.56 -9.84 -21.22
C GLY A 93 18.55 -8.77 -20.77
N ASN A 94 18.21 -8.66 -19.48
CA ASN A 94 17.18 -7.71 -19.02
C ASN A 94 17.61 -6.24 -19.02
N SER A 95 18.88 -5.94 -19.33
CA SER A 95 19.36 -4.57 -19.54
C SER A 95 18.82 -3.93 -20.83
N HIS A 96 18.28 -4.73 -21.76
CA HIS A 96 17.75 -4.28 -23.04
C HIS A 96 16.36 -4.88 -23.28
N CYS A 97 15.50 -4.14 -23.96
CA CYS A 97 14.16 -4.56 -24.34
C CYS A 97 14.21 -5.86 -25.14
N VAL A 98 13.39 -6.84 -24.76
CA VAL A 98 13.30 -8.14 -25.42
C VAL A 98 12.96 -8.05 -26.90
N ASP A 99 12.31 -6.98 -27.37
CA ASP A 99 11.87 -6.88 -28.77
C ASP A 99 12.69 -5.91 -29.62
N CYS A 100 13.27 -4.86 -29.04
CA CYS A 100 13.87 -3.76 -29.81
C CYS A 100 15.18 -3.19 -29.27
N GLU A 101 15.77 -3.86 -28.29
CA GLU A 101 17.07 -3.51 -27.70
C GLU A 101 17.14 -2.12 -27.03
N THR A 102 16.01 -1.44 -26.81
CA THR A 102 15.99 -0.23 -25.98
C THR A 102 16.53 -0.52 -24.58
N GLN A 103 17.49 0.28 -24.12
CA GLN A 103 18.08 0.10 -22.79
C GLN A 103 17.07 0.33 -21.66
N ASN A 104 17.31 -0.34 -20.53
CA ASN A 104 16.58 -0.18 -19.27
C ASN A 104 15.05 -0.35 -19.43
N PRO A 105 14.57 -1.49 -19.96
CA PRO A 105 13.14 -1.77 -20.05
C PRO A 105 12.50 -1.78 -18.66
N ASN A 106 11.34 -1.10 -18.51
CA ASN A 106 10.61 -1.00 -17.25
C ASN A 106 9.18 -1.56 -17.31
N TRP A 107 8.89 -2.34 -18.36
CA TRP A 107 7.68 -3.15 -18.47
C TRP A 107 8.05 -4.61 -18.61
N ALA A 108 7.10 -5.49 -18.29
CA ALA A 108 7.27 -6.93 -18.35
C ALA A 108 6.04 -7.60 -18.97
N SER A 109 6.27 -8.72 -19.66
CA SER A 109 5.22 -9.70 -19.93
C SER A 109 5.38 -10.88 -18.98
N LEU A 110 4.40 -11.06 -18.09
CA LEU A 110 4.48 -12.05 -17.01
C LEU A 110 4.54 -13.48 -17.53
N ASN A 111 3.72 -13.82 -18.52
CA ASN A 111 3.65 -15.18 -19.06
C ASN A 111 4.81 -15.51 -20.00
N LEU A 112 5.50 -14.50 -20.54
CA LEU A 112 6.70 -14.69 -21.34
C LEU A 112 7.99 -14.58 -20.52
N GLY A 113 7.91 -14.04 -19.29
CA GLY A 113 9.05 -13.89 -18.40
C GLY A 113 10.10 -12.90 -18.91
N ALA A 114 9.68 -11.89 -19.69
CA ALA A 114 10.57 -10.98 -20.41
C ALA A 114 10.29 -9.51 -20.10
N LEU A 115 11.34 -8.69 -20.08
CA LEU A 115 11.28 -7.23 -19.95
C LEU A 115 11.27 -6.54 -21.31
N MET A 116 10.41 -5.53 -21.43
CA MET A 116 10.21 -4.73 -22.64
C MET A 116 10.15 -3.23 -22.30
N CYS A 117 10.41 -2.39 -23.30
CA CYS A 117 10.24 -0.95 -23.16
C CYS A 117 8.76 -0.57 -23.18
N ILE A 118 8.46 0.69 -22.85
CA ILE A 118 7.10 1.22 -22.83
C ILE A 118 6.39 1.09 -24.20
N GLU A 119 7.10 1.32 -25.30
CA GLU A 119 6.52 1.24 -26.65
C GLU A 119 6.10 -0.18 -27.00
N CYS A 120 7.01 -1.15 -26.83
CA CYS A 120 6.72 -2.56 -27.07
C CYS A 120 5.63 -3.10 -26.13
N SER A 121 5.57 -2.59 -24.89
CA SER A 121 4.46 -2.89 -23.98
C SER A 121 3.10 -2.47 -24.55
N GLY A 122 3.04 -1.36 -25.31
CA GLY A 122 1.84 -0.92 -26.03
C GLY A 122 1.41 -1.91 -27.11
N ILE A 123 2.37 -2.42 -27.89
CA ILE A 123 2.12 -3.45 -28.91
C ILE A 123 1.61 -4.73 -28.24
N HIS A 124 2.28 -5.20 -27.19
CA HIS A 124 1.88 -6.39 -26.43
C HIS A 124 0.48 -6.28 -25.83
N ARG A 125 0.03 -5.08 -25.44
CA ARG A 125 -1.35 -4.84 -24.99
C ARG A 125 -2.36 -5.08 -26.11
N ASN A 126 -2.04 -4.66 -27.34
CA ASN A 126 -2.90 -4.84 -28.51
C ASN A 126 -3.04 -6.32 -28.93
N LEU A 127 -2.07 -7.16 -28.58
CA LEU A 127 -2.17 -8.63 -28.79
C LEU A 127 -3.22 -9.29 -27.89
N GLY A 128 -3.49 -8.70 -26.72
CA GLY A 128 -4.43 -9.22 -25.73
C GLY A 128 -3.80 -10.16 -24.69
N THR A 129 -4.51 -10.31 -23.56
CA THR A 129 -4.00 -10.96 -22.33
C THR A 129 -3.81 -12.47 -22.42
N HIS A 130 -4.37 -13.10 -23.44
CA HIS A 130 -4.17 -14.51 -23.75
C HIS A 130 -2.79 -14.77 -24.38
N LEU A 131 -2.17 -13.75 -24.97
CA LEU A 131 -0.82 -13.81 -25.56
C LEU A 131 0.21 -13.13 -24.67
N SER A 132 -0.09 -11.95 -24.14
CA SER A 132 0.85 -11.19 -23.31
C SER A 132 0.15 -10.51 -22.13
N ARG A 133 0.64 -10.79 -20.92
CA ARG A 133 0.16 -10.19 -19.67
C ARG A 133 1.13 -9.10 -19.21
N VAL A 134 0.84 -7.87 -19.62
CA VAL A 134 1.72 -6.71 -19.41
C VAL A 134 1.60 -6.13 -17.99
N ARG A 135 2.74 -5.84 -17.35
CA ARG A 135 2.89 -5.12 -16.07
C ARG A 135 4.04 -4.13 -16.10
N SER A 136 3.90 -3.01 -15.40
CA SER A 136 4.97 -2.05 -15.14
C SER A 136 5.81 -2.50 -13.94
N LEU A 137 7.13 -2.34 -14.01
CA LEU A 137 8.00 -2.57 -12.85
C LEU A 137 7.88 -1.48 -11.79
N ASP A 138 7.42 -0.28 -12.17
CA ASP A 138 7.41 0.89 -11.28
C ASP A 138 6.01 1.30 -10.84
N LEU A 139 4.97 0.90 -11.58
CA LEU A 139 3.59 1.38 -11.40
C LEU A 139 2.60 0.31 -10.92
N ASP A 140 2.95 -0.97 -11.01
CA ASP A 140 2.09 -2.08 -10.59
C ASP A 140 2.67 -2.78 -9.35
N ASP A 141 1.80 -3.43 -8.57
CA ASP A 141 2.22 -4.27 -7.43
C ASP A 141 2.87 -5.58 -7.91
N TRP A 142 3.94 -6.01 -7.22
CA TRP A 142 4.65 -7.25 -7.53
C TRP A 142 4.62 -8.26 -6.38
N PRO A 143 3.56 -9.10 -6.31
CA PRO A 143 3.56 -10.27 -5.45
C PRO A 143 4.77 -11.16 -5.70
N ILE A 144 5.22 -11.85 -4.65
CA ILE A 144 6.42 -12.69 -4.68
C ILE A 144 6.34 -13.79 -5.76
N GLU A 145 5.14 -14.27 -6.07
CA GLU A 145 4.88 -15.25 -7.12
C GLU A 145 5.25 -14.70 -8.51
N LEU A 146 4.92 -13.43 -8.79
CA LEU A 146 5.25 -12.79 -10.06
C LEU A 146 6.76 -12.55 -10.17
N ILE A 147 7.39 -12.15 -9.06
CA ILE A 147 8.84 -11.97 -8.99
C ILE A 147 9.56 -13.29 -9.31
N LYS A 148 9.08 -14.41 -8.76
CA LYS A 148 9.66 -15.74 -9.02
C LYS A 148 9.57 -16.13 -10.50
N VAL A 149 8.42 -15.86 -11.15
CA VAL A 149 8.25 -16.12 -12.59
C VAL A 149 9.24 -15.30 -13.41
N MET A 150 9.36 -14.00 -13.13
CA MET A 150 10.31 -13.15 -13.85
C MET A 150 11.77 -13.53 -13.56
N SER A 151 12.05 -14.09 -12.39
CA SER A 151 13.39 -14.52 -11.99
C SER A 151 13.87 -15.78 -12.69
N SER A 152 12.99 -16.58 -13.30
CA SER A 152 13.35 -17.87 -13.89
C SER A 152 13.65 -17.84 -15.39
N ILE A 153 13.26 -16.77 -16.11
CA ILE A 153 13.38 -16.69 -17.58
C ILE A 153 14.39 -15.62 -17.97
N GLY A 154 13.99 -14.35 -17.97
CA GLY A 154 14.82 -13.26 -18.48
C GLY A 154 14.96 -13.24 -20.00
N ASN A 155 15.38 -12.10 -20.53
CA ASN A 155 15.33 -11.82 -21.96
C ASN A 155 16.29 -12.69 -22.77
N GLU A 156 17.43 -13.09 -22.23
CA GLU A 156 18.34 -13.99 -22.96
C GLU A 156 17.67 -15.35 -23.23
N LEU A 157 17.07 -15.96 -22.19
CA LEU A 157 16.38 -17.23 -22.36
C LEU A 157 15.15 -17.07 -23.25
N ALA A 158 14.38 -15.98 -23.08
CA ALA A 158 13.23 -15.68 -23.93
C ALA A 158 13.63 -15.62 -25.41
N ASN A 159 14.67 -14.86 -25.76
CA ASN A 159 15.15 -14.75 -27.15
C ASN A 159 15.71 -16.06 -27.67
N SER A 160 16.35 -16.89 -26.82
CA SER A 160 16.81 -18.22 -27.24
C SER A 160 15.69 -19.15 -27.69
N VAL A 161 14.44 -18.88 -27.27
CA VAL A 161 13.25 -19.65 -27.66
C VAL A 161 12.50 -18.94 -28.79
N TRP A 162 12.17 -17.66 -28.60
CA TRP A 162 11.29 -16.93 -29.51
C TRP A 162 12.02 -16.35 -30.74
N GLU A 163 13.33 -16.15 -30.64
CA GLU A 163 14.20 -15.66 -31.72
C GLU A 163 15.18 -16.74 -32.21
N GLU A 164 14.99 -18.03 -31.88
CA GLU A 164 15.90 -19.12 -32.28
C GLU A 164 16.09 -19.20 -33.82
N SER A 165 15.01 -18.96 -34.57
CA SER A 165 15.00 -19.02 -36.03
C SER A 165 14.37 -17.76 -36.64
N THR A 166 15.14 -16.68 -36.69
CA THR A 166 14.70 -15.42 -37.31
C THR A 166 14.65 -15.43 -38.84
N GLN A 167 15.13 -16.50 -39.49
CA GLN A 167 15.21 -16.62 -40.96
C GLN A 167 15.97 -15.44 -41.61
N GLY A 168 17.02 -14.94 -40.94
CA GLY A 168 17.81 -13.81 -41.41
C GLY A 168 17.20 -12.43 -41.17
N ARG A 169 16.04 -12.36 -40.50
CA ARG A 169 15.48 -11.07 -40.05
C ARG A 169 16.27 -10.53 -38.88
N THR A 170 16.50 -9.24 -38.89
CA THR A 170 17.14 -8.52 -37.80
C THR A 170 16.09 -7.92 -36.87
N LYS A 171 16.43 -7.84 -35.60
CA LYS A 171 15.60 -7.22 -34.57
C LYS A 171 15.34 -5.75 -34.91
N PRO A 172 14.11 -5.24 -34.70
CA PRO A 172 13.84 -3.83 -34.90
C PRO A 172 14.65 -2.98 -33.92
N SER A 173 14.97 -1.76 -34.34
CA SER A 173 15.62 -0.76 -33.48
C SER A 173 14.58 0.18 -32.88
N LEU A 174 15.04 1.13 -32.06
CA LEU A 174 14.24 2.27 -31.60
C LEU A 174 13.63 3.08 -32.75
N ASP A 175 14.34 3.19 -33.87
CA ASP A 175 13.93 4.02 -35.02
C ASP A 175 13.08 3.25 -36.05
N SER A 176 12.79 1.97 -35.78
CA SER A 176 11.98 1.15 -36.67
C SER A 176 10.50 1.55 -36.61
N THR A 177 9.84 1.60 -37.77
CA THR A 177 8.38 1.85 -37.84
C THR A 177 7.62 0.79 -37.05
N ARG A 178 6.66 1.22 -36.22
CA ARG A 178 5.86 0.37 -35.35
C ARG A 178 4.42 0.25 -35.84
#